data_AF-A0A1T5G964-F1
#
_entry.id   AF-A0A1T5G964-F1
#
_cell.length_a   1.000
_cell.length_b   1.000
_cell.length_c   1.000
_cell.angle_alpha   90.00
_cell.angle_beta   90.00
_cell.angle_gamma   90.00
#
_symmetry.space_group_name_H-M   'P 1'
#
loop_
_entity.id
_entity.type
_entity.pdbx_description
1 polymer ?
#
loop_
_entity_poly.entity_id
_entity_poly.type
_entity_poly.pdbx_seq_one_letter_code
_entity_poly.pdbx_strand_id
1 'polypeptide(L)'
;MEKGEKNLLIFLSALAGATFFAVIILTILAYQIGVEKLEADNKSVIIGGLFSLGGGAIGALSAYLIARMQLTKQLELQDEKDRKRILLEIKMKKAEEVLEILYQTRSIYFELQGSWAGYLLDQNNYMKNCVRNKEEVNYDDFLNKGLIGQLELHRDRFINKYGECYIYKSYFKDLITNIEECHTEYFKDLTLNINGVLMHFSGTNYRYTNYIDMYRDIKYLIKEVDDRFDLVYTKILEHIKSFEEELQEQYNNFENSNNN
;
A
#
# COMPACT_ATOMS: atom_id res chain seq x y z
N MET A 1 7.10 -19.97 28.99
CA MET A 1 6.95 -21.40 28.69
C MET A 1 5.57 -21.66 28.14
N GLU A 2 5.48 -22.02 26.86
CA GLU A 2 4.21 -22.36 26.23
C GLU A 2 3.66 -23.69 26.79
N LYS A 3 2.34 -23.88 26.69
CA LYS A 3 1.63 -25.06 27.21
C LYS A 3 2.22 -26.39 26.66
N GLY A 4 2.80 -26.36 25.45
CA GLY A 4 3.50 -27.48 24.83
C GLY A 4 4.84 -27.83 25.49
N GLU A 5 5.63 -26.84 25.92
CA GLU A 5 6.94 -27.06 26.57
C GLU A 5 6.78 -27.73 27.94
N LYS A 6 5.73 -27.37 28.70
CA LYS A 6 5.38 -28.02 29.98
C LYS A 6 5.00 -29.48 29.79
N ASN A 7 4.19 -29.78 28.78
CA ASN A 7 3.76 -31.16 28.51
C ASN A 7 4.91 -32.05 28.03
N LEU A 8 5.84 -31.50 27.25
CA LEU A 8 7.05 -32.21 26.83
C LEU A 8 8.00 -32.49 28.00
N LEU A 9 8.20 -31.52 28.90
CA LEU A 9 9.02 -31.72 30.09
C LEU A 9 8.46 -32.83 30.98
N ILE A 10 7.13 -32.85 31.15
CA ILE A 10 6.43 -33.92 31.88
C ILE A 10 6.62 -35.25 31.16
N PHE A 11 6.45 -35.31 29.84
CA PHE A 11 6.65 -36.54 29.06
C PHE A 11 8.09 -37.07 29.13
N LEU A 12 9.10 -36.20 29.00
CA LEU A 12 10.51 -36.57 29.10
C LEU A 12 10.86 -37.07 30.52
N SER A 13 10.33 -36.41 31.55
CA SER A 13 10.52 -36.86 32.94
C SER A 13 9.83 -38.19 33.23
N ALA A 14 8.66 -38.44 32.65
CA ALA A 14 7.94 -39.70 32.75
C ALA A 14 8.65 -40.82 31.98
N LEU A 15 9.19 -40.52 30.79
CA LEU A 15 9.96 -41.47 29.99
C LEU A 15 11.26 -41.87 30.69
N ALA A 16 11.97 -40.90 31.28
CA ALA A 16 13.16 -41.13 32.11
C ALA A 16 12.80 -41.98 33.34
N GLY A 17 11.71 -41.64 34.05
CA GLY A 17 11.21 -42.42 35.18
C GLY A 17 10.87 -43.87 34.80
N ALA A 18 10.17 -44.07 33.67
CA ALA A 18 9.78 -45.39 33.19
C ALA A 18 10.98 -46.24 32.75
N THR A 19 12.02 -45.63 32.17
CA THR A 19 13.24 -46.35 31.79
C THR A 19 14.09 -46.71 33.00
N PHE A 20 14.22 -45.82 33.99
CA PHE A 20 14.82 -46.19 35.28
C PHE A 20 14.09 -47.36 35.92
N PHE A 21 12.75 -47.34 35.91
CA PHE A 21 11.93 -48.41 36.47
C PHE A 21 12.07 -49.72 35.69
N ALA A 22 12.10 -49.66 34.35
CA ALA A 22 12.31 -50.83 33.50
C ALA A 22 13.69 -51.45 33.70
N VAL A 23 14.74 -50.64 33.87
CA VAL A 23 16.09 -51.14 34.17
C VAL A 23 16.15 -51.75 35.57
N ILE A 24 15.50 -51.15 36.58
CA ILE A 24 15.40 -51.73 37.92
C ILE A 24 14.70 -53.10 37.85
N ILE A 25 13.56 -53.20 37.15
CA ILE A 25 12.81 -54.46 36.98
C ILE A 25 13.66 -55.50 36.23
N LEU A 26 14.32 -55.12 35.13
CA LEU A 26 15.20 -56.03 34.38
C LEU A 26 16.41 -56.48 35.20
N THR A 27 16.95 -55.60 36.05
CA THR A 27 18.05 -55.93 36.97
C THR A 27 17.58 -56.92 38.04
N ILE A 28 16.39 -56.73 38.59
CA ILE A 28 15.76 -57.66 39.55
C ILE A 28 15.45 -59.00 38.88
N LEU A 29 14.88 -59.00 37.67
CA LEU A 29 14.60 -60.22 36.91
C LEU A 29 15.88 -60.97 36.53
N ALA A 30 16.94 -60.27 36.12
CA ALA A 30 18.25 -60.87 35.86
C ALA A 30 18.86 -61.49 37.13
N TYR A 31 18.61 -60.89 38.30
CA TYR A 31 19.02 -61.46 39.59
C TYR A 31 18.23 -62.73 39.93
N GLN A 32 16.93 -62.78 39.61
CA GLN A 32 16.04 -63.91 39.89
C GLN A 32 16.15 -65.09 38.91
N ILE A 33 16.50 -64.85 37.64
CA ILE A 33 16.57 -65.89 36.59
C ILE A 33 17.85 -66.77 36.71
N GLY A 34 18.68 -66.56 37.73
CA GLY A 34 19.77 -67.47 38.05
C GLY A 34 21.06 -67.18 37.28
N VAL A 35 21.49 -65.91 37.30
CA VAL A 35 22.89 -65.54 37.03
C VAL A 35 23.75 -65.91 38.25
N GLU A 36 23.59 -67.10 38.83
CA GLU A 36 24.49 -67.62 39.88
C GLU A 36 25.69 -68.37 39.27
N LYS A 37 25.69 -68.60 37.96
CA LYS A 37 26.79 -69.26 37.23
C LYS A 37 27.73 -68.33 36.43
N LEU A 38 27.52 -67.02 36.47
CA LEU A 38 28.44 -66.05 35.86
C LEU A 38 29.27 -65.39 36.94
N GLU A 39 30.60 -65.45 36.76
CA GLU A 39 31.59 -64.77 37.60
C GLU A 39 31.24 -63.28 37.79
N ALA A 40 31.53 -62.77 39.00
CA ALA A 40 31.09 -61.45 39.47
C ALA A 40 31.43 -60.29 38.50
N ASP A 41 32.52 -60.41 37.75
CA ASP A 41 32.97 -59.37 36.81
C ASP A 41 32.00 -59.22 35.61
N ASN A 42 31.45 -60.31 35.09
CA ASN A 42 30.56 -60.27 33.93
C ASN A 42 29.16 -59.70 34.24
N LYS A 43 28.71 -59.76 35.51
CA LYS A 43 27.43 -59.15 35.93
C LYS A 43 27.45 -57.63 35.81
N SER A 44 28.53 -57.01 36.25
CA SER A 44 28.68 -55.54 36.22
C SER A 44 28.72 -55.01 34.78
N VAL A 45 29.34 -55.75 33.87
CA VAL A 45 29.46 -55.42 32.44
C VAL A 45 28.13 -55.55 31.71
N ILE A 46 27.34 -56.60 31.98
CA ILE A 46 26.01 -56.78 31.37
C ILE A 46 25.03 -55.71 31.86
N ILE A 47 25.03 -55.41 33.16
CA ILE A 47 24.20 -54.34 33.75
C ILE A 47 24.64 -52.98 33.20
N GLY A 48 25.95 -52.70 33.17
CA GLY A 48 26.50 -51.48 32.57
C GLY A 48 26.17 -51.32 31.08
N GLY A 49 26.16 -52.42 30.32
CA GLY A 49 25.75 -52.46 28.92
C GLY A 49 24.26 -52.15 28.71
N LEU A 50 23.39 -52.68 29.57
CA LEU A 50 21.95 -52.38 29.55
C LEU A 50 21.63 -50.92 29.94
N PHE A 51 22.32 -50.38 30.94
CA PHE A 51 22.20 -48.95 31.32
C PHE A 51 22.73 -48.02 30.23
N SER A 52 23.84 -48.39 29.57
CA SER A 52 24.40 -47.67 28.43
C SER A 52 23.45 -47.63 27.23
N LEU A 53 22.86 -48.79 26.87
CA LEU A 53 21.89 -48.88 25.79
C LEU A 53 20.60 -48.11 26.09
N GLY A 54 20.09 -48.20 27.33
CA GLY A 54 18.91 -47.44 27.78
C GLY A 54 19.16 -45.92 27.79
N GLY A 55 20.29 -45.49 28.36
CA GLY A 55 20.70 -44.08 28.37
C GLY A 55 20.94 -43.53 26.96
N GLY A 56 21.54 -44.32 26.07
CA GLY A 56 21.76 -43.98 24.66
C GLY A 56 20.44 -43.83 23.89
N ALA A 57 19.47 -44.72 24.11
CA ALA A 57 18.16 -44.64 23.47
C ALA A 57 17.35 -43.42 23.92
N ILE A 58 17.36 -43.08 25.22
CA ILE A 58 16.69 -41.89 25.76
C ILE A 58 17.37 -40.61 25.26
N GLY A 59 18.70 -40.58 25.23
CA GLY A 59 19.47 -39.47 24.70
C GLY A 59 19.17 -39.21 23.22
N ALA A 60 19.13 -40.27 22.41
CA ALA A 60 18.79 -40.19 20.99
C ALA A 60 17.35 -39.71 20.74
N LEU A 61 16.38 -40.21 21.50
CA LEU A 61 14.97 -39.78 21.40
C LEU A 61 14.78 -38.33 21.84
N SER A 62 15.47 -37.91 22.90
CA SER A 62 15.43 -36.53 23.40
C SER A 62 16.05 -35.56 22.38
N ALA A 63 17.21 -35.92 21.82
CA ALA A 63 17.86 -35.14 20.76
C ALA A 63 16.98 -35.06 19.49
N TYR A 64 16.34 -36.16 19.10
CA TYR A 64 15.41 -36.19 17.97
C TYR A 64 14.19 -35.28 18.18
N LEU A 65 13.58 -35.28 19.37
CA LEU A 65 12.45 -34.42 19.69
C LEU A 65 12.84 -32.93 19.74
N ILE A 66 14.01 -32.61 20.30
CA ILE A 66 14.53 -31.24 20.34
C ILE A 66 14.83 -30.75 18.91
N ALA A 67 15.49 -31.57 18.09
CA ALA A 67 15.79 -31.24 16.70
C ALA A 67 14.51 -31.04 15.88
N ARG A 68 13.50 -31.90 16.07
CA ARG A 68 12.20 -31.76 15.41
C ARG A 68 11.49 -30.48 15.82
N MET A 69 11.53 -30.12 17.10
CA MET A 69 10.92 -28.88 17.61
C MET A 69 11.61 -27.63 17.07
N GLN A 70 12.95 -27.65 17.00
CA GLN A 70 13.74 -26.57 16.38
C GLN A 70 13.41 -26.43 14.89
N LEU A 71 13.29 -27.55 14.17
CA LEU A 71 12.90 -27.56 12.75
C LEU A 71 11.49 -27.01 12.52
N THR A 72 10.48 -27.43 13.29
CA THR A 72 9.12 -26.86 13.15
C THR A 72 9.09 -25.38 13.45
N LYS A 73 9.81 -24.93 14.48
CA LYS A 73 9.87 -23.51 14.82
C LYS A 73 10.58 -22.70 13.74
N GLN A 74 11.62 -23.25 13.11
CA GLN A 74 12.28 -22.63 11.96
C GLN A 74 11.38 -22.57 10.73
N LEU A 75 10.62 -23.64 10.44
CA LEU A 75 9.63 -23.68 9.36
C LEU A 75 8.52 -22.64 9.57
N GLU A 76 7.94 -22.55 10.76
CA GLU A 76 6.90 -21.56 11.06
C GLU A 76 7.42 -20.12 10.95
N LEU A 77 8.64 -19.85 11.42
CA LEU A 77 9.27 -18.54 11.26
C LEU A 77 9.56 -18.20 9.80
N GLN A 78 9.92 -19.20 8.99
CA GLN A 78 10.16 -19.04 7.57
C GLN A 78 8.85 -18.76 6.81
N ASP A 79 7.79 -19.53 7.08
CA ASP A 79 6.46 -19.30 6.50
C ASP A 79 5.90 -17.91 6.88
N GLU A 80 6.12 -17.45 8.12
CA GLU A 80 5.72 -16.12 8.55
C GLU A 80 6.50 -15.02 7.82
N LYS A 81 7.81 -15.20 7.63
CA LYS A 81 8.66 -14.28 6.84
C LYS A 81 8.21 -14.24 5.39
N ASP A 82 7.97 -15.39 4.77
CA ASP A 82 7.51 -15.47 3.37
C ASP A 82 6.14 -14.83 3.19
N ARG A 83 5.21 -15.02 4.13
CA ARG A 83 3.90 -14.36 4.10
C ARG A 83 4.02 -12.84 4.23
N LYS A 84 4.86 -12.34 5.15
CA LYS A 84 5.13 -10.89 5.31
C LYS A 84 5.73 -10.30 4.04
N ARG A 85 6.68 -11.01 3.42
CA ARG A 85 7.28 -10.62 2.14
C ARG A 85 6.25 -10.51 1.02
N ILE A 86 5.42 -11.53 0.83
CA ILE A 86 4.38 -11.53 -0.21
C ILE A 86 3.39 -10.38 0.01
N LEU A 87 2.97 -10.14 1.26
CA LEU A 87 2.08 -9.02 1.59
C LEU A 87 2.72 -7.66 1.27
N LEU A 88 4.02 -7.51 1.57
CA LEU A 88 4.77 -6.31 1.23
C LEU A 88 4.88 -6.13 -0.29
N GLU A 89 5.25 -7.16 -1.04
CA GLU A 89 5.34 -7.12 -2.50
C GLU A 89 4.00 -6.72 -3.14
N ILE A 90 2.88 -7.25 -2.62
CA ILE A 90 1.54 -6.82 -3.03
C ILE A 90 1.32 -5.34 -2.71
N LYS A 91 1.65 -4.89 -1.49
CA LYS A 91 1.47 -3.48 -1.10
C LYS A 91 2.33 -2.56 -1.98
N MET A 92 3.59 -2.89 -2.24
CA MET A 92 4.48 -2.10 -3.09
C MET A 92 3.96 -1.99 -4.52
N LYS A 93 3.55 -3.12 -5.13
CA LYS A 93 2.93 -3.12 -6.45
C LYS A 93 1.69 -2.24 -6.50
N LYS A 94 0.85 -2.27 -5.46
CA LYS A 94 -0.35 -1.42 -5.38
C LYS A 94 0.01 0.07 -5.25
N ALA A 95 1.07 0.42 -4.53
CA ALA A 95 1.56 1.80 -4.48
C ALA A 95 2.13 2.26 -5.83
N GLU A 96 2.86 1.40 -6.55
CA GLU A 96 3.32 1.70 -7.92
C GLU A 96 2.16 1.98 -8.88
N GLU A 97 1.10 1.16 -8.82
CA GLU A 97 -0.13 1.38 -9.61
C GLU A 97 -0.79 2.74 -9.27
N VAL A 98 -0.78 3.16 -7.99
CA VAL A 98 -1.29 4.48 -7.60
C VAL A 98 -0.39 5.61 -8.12
N LEU A 99 0.93 5.47 -8.02
CA LEU A 99 1.87 6.46 -8.57
C LEU A 99 1.69 6.61 -10.07
N GLU A 100 1.52 5.52 -10.81
CA GLU A 100 1.24 5.55 -12.25
C GLU A 100 -0.02 6.38 -12.55
N ILE A 101 -1.10 6.17 -11.78
CA ILE A 101 -2.33 6.95 -11.92
C ILE A 101 -2.07 8.45 -11.65
N LEU A 102 -1.32 8.78 -10.61
CA LEU A 102 -0.99 10.17 -10.27
C LEU A 102 -0.11 10.83 -11.33
N TYR A 103 0.87 10.12 -11.89
CA TYR A 103 1.70 10.60 -13.00
C TYR A 103 0.90 10.81 -14.28
N GLN A 104 -0.01 9.88 -14.62
CA GLN A 104 -0.92 10.05 -15.74
C GLN A 104 -1.89 11.22 -15.50
N THR A 105 -2.38 11.38 -14.28
CA THR A 105 -3.21 12.53 -13.89
C THR A 105 -2.47 13.84 -14.10
N ARG A 106 -1.18 13.92 -13.72
CA ARG A 106 -0.33 15.08 -13.99
C ARG A 106 -0.21 15.39 -15.48
N SER A 107 -0.07 14.37 -16.33
CA SER A 107 -0.04 14.56 -17.79
C SER A 107 -1.36 15.13 -18.32
N ILE A 108 -2.48 14.55 -17.89
CA ILE A 108 -3.82 15.00 -18.31
C ILE A 108 -4.14 16.40 -17.77
N TYR A 109 -3.65 16.73 -16.57
CA TYR A 109 -3.71 18.09 -16.03
C TYR A 109 -3.05 19.09 -16.99
N PHE A 110 -1.87 18.80 -17.54
CA PHE A 110 -1.21 19.69 -18.49
C PHE A 110 -1.95 19.78 -19.83
N GLU A 111 -2.61 18.71 -20.27
CA GLU A 111 -3.51 18.78 -21.43
C GLU A 111 -4.65 19.77 -21.16
N LEU A 112 -5.33 19.64 -20.01
CA LEU A 112 -6.41 20.54 -19.61
C LEU A 112 -5.94 21.99 -19.50
N GLN A 113 -4.83 22.23 -18.81
CA GLN A 113 -4.25 23.58 -18.64
C GLN A 113 -3.82 24.17 -19.99
N GLY A 114 -3.25 23.37 -20.88
CA GLY A 114 -2.87 23.77 -22.23
C GLY A 114 -4.07 24.15 -23.08
N SER A 115 -5.11 23.32 -23.08
CA SER A 115 -6.39 23.61 -23.77
C SER A 115 -7.04 24.87 -23.20
N TRP A 116 -6.99 25.07 -21.89
CA TRP A 116 -7.49 26.27 -21.21
C TRP A 116 -6.74 27.51 -21.69
N ALA A 117 -5.40 27.52 -21.62
CA ALA A 117 -4.60 28.64 -22.07
C ALA A 117 -4.80 28.97 -23.56
N GLY A 118 -4.91 27.95 -24.40
CA GLY A 118 -5.19 28.10 -25.83
C GLY A 118 -6.56 28.75 -26.07
N TYR A 119 -7.59 28.27 -25.39
CA TYR A 119 -8.92 28.88 -25.47
C TYR A 119 -8.93 30.35 -25.08
N LEU A 120 -8.30 30.65 -23.95
CA LEU A 120 -8.26 32.01 -23.43
C LEU A 120 -7.50 32.96 -24.34
N LEU A 121 -6.43 32.50 -24.99
CA LEU A 121 -5.68 33.32 -25.93
C LEU A 121 -6.58 33.79 -27.09
N ASP A 122 -7.32 32.88 -27.69
CA ASP A 122 -8.22 33.17 -28.81
C ASP A 122 -9.34 34.12 -28.38
N GLN A 123 -10.00 33.82 -27.24
CA GLN A 123 -11.10 34.64 -26.73
C GLN A 123 -10.64 36.02 -26.28
N ASN A 124 -9.48 36.13 -25.63
CA ASN A 124 -8.91 37.40 -25.19
C ASN A 124 -8.56 38.31 -26.36
N ASN A 125 -8.01 37.74 -27.45
CA ASN A 125 -7.71 38.51 -28.67
C ASN A 125 -8.99 39.02 -29.34
N TYR A 126 -10.02 38.18 -29.43
CA TYR A 126 -11.31 38.58 -29.97
C TYR A 126 -11.96 39.70 -29.12
N MET A 127 -12.09 39.50 -27.79
CA MET A 127 -12.66 40.52 -26.90
C MET A 127 -11.91 41.86 -26.95
N LYS A 128 -10.57 41.84 -26.99
CA LYS A 128 -9.77 43.07 -27.11
C LYS A 128 -10.08 43.85 -28.39
N ASN A 129 -10.29 43.15 -29.51
CA ASN A 129 -10.66 43.79 -30.77
C ASN A 129 -12.05 44.42 -30.67
N CYS A 130 -13.04 43.70 -30.14
CA CYS A 130 -14.39 44.21 -29.98
C CYS A 130 -14.47 45.41 -29.01
N VAL A 131 -13.71 45.37 -27.90
CA VAL A 131 -13.54 46.50 -26.97
C VAL A 131 -12.95 47.72 -27.68
N ARG A 132 -11.88 47.53 -28.49
CA ARG A 132 -11.22 48.61 -29.23
C ARG A 132 -12.16 49.26 -30.25
N ASN A 133 -13.00 48.44 -30.89
CA ASN A 133 -13.93 48.88 -31.92
C ASN A 133 -15.26 49.42 -31.35
N LYS A 134 -15.48 49.33 -30.04
CA LYS A 134 -16.73 49.72 -29.35
C LYS A 134 -17.97 49.01 -29.91
N GLU A 135 -17.81 47.74 -30.25
CA GLU A 135 -18.90 46.91 -30.74
C GLU A 135 -19.91 46.61 -29.60
N GLU A 136 -21.16 46.36 -29.96
CA GLU A 136 -22.15 45.81 -29.03
C GLU A 136 -21.89 44.32 -28.81
N VAL A 137 -22.23 43.79 -27.63
CA VAL A 137 -21.99 42.37 -27.32
C VAL A 137 -22.86 41.49 -28.22
N ASN A 138 -22.19 40.69 -29.05
CA ASN A 138 -22.82 39.61 -29.79
C ASN A 138 -22.38 38.28 -29.17
N TYR A 139 -23.26 37.68 -28.37
CA TYR A 139 -22.98 36.44 -27.67
C TYR A 139 -22.81 35.23 -28.60
N ASP A 140 -23.39 35.27 -29.80
CA ASP A 140 -23.25 34.18 -30.77
C ASP A 140 -21.83 34.08 -31.33
N ASP A 141 -21.08 35.19 -31.34
CA ASP A 141 -19.69 35.20 -31.84
C ASP A 141 -18.71 34.50 -30.88
N PHE A 142 -19.09 34.33 -29.61
CA PHE A 142 -18.28 33.63 -28.61
C PHE A 142 -18.53 32.12 -28.56
N LEU A 143 -19.62 31.66 -29.19
CA LEU A 143 -20.09 30.30 -29.09
C LEU A 143 -19.22 29.36 -29.93
N ASN A 144 -18.07 28.95 -29.39
CA ASN A 144 -17.24 27.91 -29.99
C ASN A 144 -17.56 26.54 -29.36
N LYS A 145 -18.68 25.93 -29.77
CA LYS A 145 -19.15 24.64 -29.22
C LYS A 145 -18.11 23.52 -29.30
N GLY A 146 -17.30 23.50 -30.36
CA GLY A 146 -16.25 22.50 -30.54
C GLY A 146 -15.17 22.62 -29.47
N LEU A 147 -14.70 23.84 -29.21
CA LEU A 147 -13.65 24.09 -28.24
C LEU A 147 -14.17 23.97 -26.79
N ILE A 148 -15.39 24.46 -26.52
CA ILE A 148 -16.08 24.23 -25.24
C ILE A 148 -16.18 22.73 -24.95
N GLY A 149 -16.63 21.92 -25.91
CA GLY A 149 -16.73 20.48 -25.75
C GLY A 149 -15.38 19.79 -25.53
N GLN A 150 -14.30 20.28 -26.14
CA GLN A 150 -12.95 19.77 -25.88
C GLN A 150 -12.49 20.07 -24.45
N LEU A 151 -12.71 21.29 -23.95
CA LEU A 151 -12.39 21.65 -22.57
C LEU A 151 -13.17 20.82 -21.57
N GLU A 152 -14.47 20.61 -21.79
CA GLU A 152 -15.30 19.72 -20.97
C GLU A 152 -14.74 18.29 -20.96
N LEU A 153 -14.35 17.76 -22.13
CA LEU A 153 -13.78 16.42 -22.25
C LEU A 153 -12.43 16.28 -21.52
N HIS A 154 -11.55 17.27 -21.62
CA HIS A 154 -10.28 17.28 -20.89
C HIS A 154 -10.49 17.39 -19.37
N ARG A 155 -11.44 18.24 -18.94
CA ARG A 155 -11.83 18.40 -17.53
C ARG A 155 -12.35 17.09 -16.96
N ASP A 156 -13.26 16.44 -17.66
CA ASP A 156 -13.86 15.18 -17.19
C ASP A 156 -12.84 14.04 -17.18
N ARG A 157 -11.96 13.99 -18.18
CA ARG A 157 -10.84 13.03 -18.19
C ARG A 157 -9.92 13.23 -16.98
N PHE A 158 -9.60 14.47 -16.64
CA PHE A 158 -8.78 14.79 -15.47
C PHE A 158 -9.41 14.29 -14.18
N ILE A 159 -10.68 14.64 -13.94
CA ILE A 159 -11.45 14.25 -12.74
C ILE A 159 -11.53 12.73 -12.62
N ASN A 160 -11.89 12.06 -13.71
CA ASN A 160 -12.06 10.61 -13.72
C ASN A 160 -10.74 9.91 -13.46
N LYS A 161 -9.63 10.38 -14.06
CA LYS A 161 -8.33 9.75 -13.87
C LYS A 161 -7.85 9.85 -12.43
N TYR A 162 -8.00 11.03 -11.82
CA TYR A 162 -7.64 11.23 -10.41
C TYR A 162 -8.47 10.33 -9.48
N GLY A 163 -9.76 10.17 -9.78
CA GLY A 163 -10.67 9.31 -9.03
C GLY A 163 -10.33 7.81 -9.09
N GLU A 164 -9.53 7.35 -10.05
CA GLU A 164 -9.08 5.94 -10.11
C GLU A 164 -8.26 5.54 -8.87
N CYS A 165 -7.64 6.49 -8.17
CA CYS A 165 -6.92 6.24 -6.92
C CYS A 165 -7.83 5.65 -5.82
N TYR A 166 -9.15 5.90 -5.86
CA TYR A 166 -10.07 5.54 -4.77
C TYR A 166 -10.21 4.03 -4.56
N ILE A 167 -9.98 3.23 -5.60
CA ILE A 167 -10.03 1.77 -5.49
C ILE A 167 -8.95 1.20 -4.56
N TYR A 168 -7.89 1.98 -4.29
CA TYR A 168 -6.75 1.58 -3.46
C TYR A 168 -6.89 1.98 -1.99
N LYS A 169 -8.03 2.56 -1.57
CA LYS A 169 -8.26 3.01 -0.20
C LYS A 169 -8.08 1.92 0.86
N SER A 170 -8.38 0.67 0.52
CA SER A 170 -8.17 -0.47 1.43
C SER A 170 -6.69 -0.74 1.73
N TYR A 171 -5.78 -0.32 0.84
CA TYR A 171 -4.33 -0.51 0.98
C TYR A 171 -3.64 0.73 1.59
N PHE A 172 -4.12 1.93 1.24
CA PHE A 172 -3.52 3.21 1.63
C PHE A 172 -4.58 4.18 2.16
N LYS A 173 -5.23 3.80 3.26
CA LYS A 173 -6.42 4.51 3.75
C LYS A 173 -6.20 6.01 3.92
N ASP A 174 -5.14 6.42 4.60
CA ASP A 174 -4.92 7.83 4.95
C ASP A 174 -4.50 8.65 3.72
N LEU A 175 -3.59 8.12 2.91
CA LEU A 175 -3.15 8.76 1.67
C LEU A 175 -4.28 8.94 0.66
N ILE A 176 -5.12 7.91 0.46
CA ILE A 176 -6.26 7.99 -0.45
C ILE A 176 -7.37 8.88 0.11
N THR A 177 -7.56 8.93 1.43
CA THR A 177 -8.54 9.85 2.04
C THR A 177 -8.12 11.31 1.81
N ASN A 178 -6.83 11.63 1.93
CA ASN A 178 -6.31 12.97 1.61
C ASN A 178 -6.55 13.34 0.13
N ILE A 179 -6.36 12.39 -0.79
CA ILE A 179 -6.69 12.56 -2.21
C ILE A 179 -8.18 12.87 -2.41
N GLU A 180 -9.08 12.14 -1.75
CA GLU A 180 -10.54 12.37 -1.82
C GLU A 180 -10.95 13.75 -1.27
N GLU A 181 -10.35 14.17 -0.15
CA GLU A 181 -10.56 15.48 0.45
C GLU A 181 -10.09 16.58 -0.50
N CYS A 182 -8.88 16.44 -1.07
CA CYS A 182 -8.35 17.38 -2.05
C CYS A 182 -9.22 17.48 -3.31
N HIS A 183 -9.78 16.37 -3.77
CA HIS A 183 -10.73 16.39 -4.88
C HIS A 183 -11.94 17.27 -4.53
N THR A 184 -12.52 17.04 -3.35
CA THR A 184 -13.73 17.73 -2.89
C THR A 184 -13.49 19.22 -2.68
N GLU A 185 -12.34 19.61 -2.12
CA GLU A 185 -12.01 20.99 -1.78
C GLU A 185 -11.48 21.81 -2.96
N TYR A 186 -10.61 21.23 -3.80
CA TYR A 186 -9.88 22.01 -4.81
C TYR A 186 -10.30 21.67 -6.24
N PHE A 187 -10.53 20.40 -6.55
CA PHE A 187 -10.72 19.97 -7.94
C PHE A 187 -12.16 20.24 -8.39
N LYS A 188 -13.11 20.10 -7.46
CA LYS A 188 -14.50 20.53 -7.67
C LYS A 188 -14.58 22.04 -7.94
N ASP A 189 -13.85 22.85 -7.18
CA ASP A 189 -13.79 24.30 -7.37
C ASP A 189 -13.20 24.67 -8.74
N LEU A 190 -12.10 24.04 -9.16
CA LEU A 190 -11.53 24.22 -10.50
C LEU A 190 -12.58 23.92 -11.60
N THR A 191 -13.31 22.82 -11.44
CA THR A 191 -14.37 22.39 -12.37
C THR A 191 -15.50 23.44 -12.45
N LEU A 192 -15.95 23.94 -11.31
CA LEU A 192 -17.00 24.95 -11.23
C LEU A 192 -16.53 26.29 -11.83
N ASN A 193 -15.29 26.69 -11.58
CA ASN A 193 -14.74 27.94 -12.09
C ASN A 193 -14.55 27.89 -13.61
N ILE A 194 -14.04 26.78 -14.15
CA ILE A 194 -13.98 26.55 -15.61
C ILE A 194 -15.38 26.67 -16.20
N ASN A 195 -16.39 26.02 -15.59
CA ASN A 195 -17.77 26.09 -16.06
C ASN A 195 -18.34 27.50 -16.00
N GLY A 196 -18.05 28.25 -14.94
CA GLY A 196 -18.45 29.64 -14.80
C GLY A 196 -17.96 30.47 -15.99
N VAL A 197 -16.69 30.32 -16.36
CA VAL A 197 -16.12 31.01 -17.53
C VAL A 197 -16.76 30.54 -18.83
N LEU A 198 -16.91 29.23 -19.03
CA LEU A 198 -17.53 28.67 -20.24
C LEU A 198 -18.99 29.14 -20.42
N MET A 199 -19.74 29.35 -19.35
CA MET A 199 -21.11 29.88 -19.42
C MET A 199 -21.18 31.30 -19.99
N HIS A 200 -20.16 32.13 -19.75
CA HIS A 200 -20.10 33.47 -20.34
C HIS A 200 -19.88 33.44 -21.85
N PHE A 201 -19.14 32.44 -22.33
CA PHE A 201 -18.83 32.27 -23.74
C PHE A 201 -19.85 31.41 -24.49
N SER A 202 -20.66 30.61 -23.79
CA SER A 202 -21.73 29.80 -24.39
C SER A 202 -22.99 30.59 -24.74
N GLY A 203 -22.99 31.91 -24.53
CA GLY A 203 -24.15 32.78 -24.75
C GLY A 203 -25.27 32.60 -23.73
N THR A 204 -25.11 31.72 -22.73
CA THR A 204 -26.17 31.45 -21.74
C THR A 204 -26.38 32.57 -20.71
N ASN A 205 -25.51 33.58 -20.69
CA ASN A 205 -25.54 34.68 -19.73
C ASN A 205 -25.63 36.07 -20.41
N TYR A 206 -26.83 36.39 -20.92
CA TYR A 206 -27.17 37.66 -21.59
C TYR A 206 -27.34 38.86 -20.64
N ARG A 207 -26.33 39.16 -19.81
CA ARG A 207 -26.39 40.25 -18.81
C ARG A 207 -25.60 41.51 -19.18
N TYR A 208 -24.69 41.43 -20.14
CA TYR A 208 -23.81 42.55 -20.51
C TYR A 208 -24.31 43.22 -21.78
N THR A 209 -24.33 44.56 -21.76
CA THR A 209 -24.69 45.38 -22.92
C THR A 209 -23.47 45.93 -23.66
N ASN A 210 -22.27 45.78 -23.08
CA ASN A 210 -21.01 46.23 -23.68
C ASN A 210 -19.86 45.26 -23.37
N TYR A 211 -18.88 45.22 -24.29
CA TYR A 211 -17.72 44.33 -24.17
C TYR A 211 -16.75 44.70 -23.05
N ILE A 212 -16.72 45.95 -22.60
CA ILE A 212 -15.78 46.39 -21.56
C ILE A 212 -16.12 45.74 -20.22
N ASP A 213 -17.39 45.75 -19.85
CA ASP A 213 -17.87 45.15 -18.60
C ASP A 213 -17.79 43.62 -18.66
N MET A 214 -18.20 43.02 -19.79
CA MET A 214 -18.07 41.57 -20.01
C MET A 214 -16.60 41.12 -19.90
N TYR A 215 -15.68 41.86 -20.52
CA TYR A 215 -14.25 41.53 -20.50
C TYR A 215 -13.65 41.62 -19.09
N ARG A 216 -14.07 42.60 -18.28
CA ARG A 216 -13.57 42.75 -16.91
C ARG A 216 -13.97 41.55 -16.04
N ASP A 217 -15.22 41.13 -16.12
CA ASP A 217 -15.75 40.03 -15.31
C ASP A 217 -15.15 38.69 -15.73
N ILE A 218 -15.06 38.43 -17.04
CA ILE A 218 -14.39 37.23 -17.57
C ILE A 218 -12.92 37.19 -17.16
N LYS A 219 -12.22 38.33 -17.21
CA LYS A 219 -10.80 38.41 -16.78
C LYS A 219 -10.62 38.08 -15.29
N TYR A 220 -11.56 38.48 -14.45
CA TYR A 220 -11.53 38.12 -13.03
C TYR A 220 -11.70 36.61 -12.84
N LEU A 221 -12.70 36.01 -13.49
CA LEU A 221 -12.95 34.56 -13.41
C LEU A 221 -11.79 33.73 -13.98
N ILE A 222 -11.17 34.19 -15.06
CA ILE A 222 -9.96 33.57 -15.62
C ILE A 222 -8.86 33.49 -14.56
N LYS A 223 -8.61 34.59 -13.85
CA LYS A 223 -7.60 34.62 -12.80
C LYS A 223 -7.93 33.62 -11.69
N GLU A 224 -9.19 33.51 -11.28
CA GLU A 224 -9.60 32.50 -10.28
C GLU A 224 -9.37 31.06 -10.77
N VAL A 225 -9.54 30.79 -12.06
CA VAL A 225 -9.21 29.48 -12.63
C VAL A 225 -7.70 29.24 -12.64
N ASP A 226 -6.90 30.22 -13.05
CA ASP A 226 -5.44 30.11 -13.10
C ASP A 226 -4.85 29.88 -11.70
N ASP A 227 -5.30 30.63 -10.69
CA ASP A 227 -4.88 30.45 -9.29
C ASP A 227 -5.26 29.04 -8.77
N ARG A 228 -6.37 28.46 -9.27
CA ARG A 228 -6.78 27.08 -8.92
C ARG A 228 -5.97 26.01 -9.64
N PHE A 229 -5.53 26.24 -10.88
CA PHE A 229 -4.64 25.34 -11.59
C PHE A 229 -3.33 25.13 -10.80
N ASP A 230 -2.69 26.22 -10.36
CA ASP A 230 -1.44 26.16 -9.59
C ASP A 230 -1.59 25.38 -8.27
N LEU A 231 -2.71 25.59 -7.57
CA LEU A 231 -3.02 24.88 -6.34
C LEU A 231 -3.22 23.38 -6.59
N VAL A 232 -4.00 23.03 -7.62
CA VAL A 232 -4.26 21.64 -8.02
C VAL A 232 -2.96 20.93 -8.41
N TYR A 233 -2.08 21.60 -9.17
CA TYR A 233 -0.78 21.06 -9.53
C TYR A 233 0.09 20.76 -8.31
N THR A 234 0.13 21.70 -7.36
CA THR A 234 0.86 21.52 -6.09
C THR A 234 0.35 20.31 -5.33
N LYS A 235 -0.98 20.12 -5.23
CA LYS A 235 -1.58 18.94 -4.60
C LYS A 235 -1.23 17.63 -5.31
N ILE A 236 -1.20 17.60 -6.63
CA ILE A 236 -0.76 16.40 -7.38
C ILE A 236 0.68 16.04 -7.01
N LEU A 237 1.58 17.03 -6.96
CA LEU A 237 2.98 16.80 -6.58
C LEU A 237 3.14 16.35 -5.12
N GLU A 238 2.40 16.95 -4.19
CA GLU A 238 2.40 16.56 -2.77
C GLU A 238 1.97 15.09 -2.61
N HIS A 239 0.94 14.64 -3.33
CA HIS A 239 0.49 13.25 -3.29
C HIS A 239 1.49 12.28 -3.91
N ILE A 240 2.10 12.61 -5.06
CA ILE A 240 3.16 11.80 -5.67
C ILE A 240 4.29 11.62 -4.65
N LYS A 241 4.78 12.71 -4.08
CA LYS A 241 5.85 12.69 -3.09
C LYS A 241 5.49 11.85 -1.86
N SER A 242 4.27 12.00 -1.34
CA SER A 242 3.83 11.23 -0.17
C SER A 242 3.80 9.73 -0.43
N PHE A 243 3.39 9.31 -1.65
CA PHE A 243 3.44 7.91 -2.05
C PHE A 243 4.86 7.38 -2.27
N GLU A 244 5.76 8.20 -2.82
CA GLU A 244 7.19 7.86 -2.96
C GLU A 244 7.87 7.69 -1.59
N GLU A 245 7.57 8.56 -0.63
CA GLU A 245 8.07 8.47 0.75
C GLU A 245 7.57 7.20 1.46
N GLU A 246 6.27 6.89 1.36
CA GLU A 246 5.71 5.64 1.92
C GLU A 246 6.39 4.41 1.29
N LEU A 247 6.58 4.39 -0.04
CA LEU A 247 7.27 3.28 -0.71
C LEU A 247 8.70 3.10 -0.21
N GLN A 248 9.44 4.20 -0.06
CA GLN A 248 10.81 4.16 0.43
C GLN A 248 10.88 3.69 1.89
N GLU A 249 9.95 4.13 2.75
CA GLU A 249 9.88 3.68 4.14
C GLU A 249 9.59 2.18 4.24
N GLN A 250 8.63 1.69 3.45
CA GLN A 250 8.29 0.26 3.39
C GLN A 250 9.48 -0.59 2.92
N TYR A 251 10.24 -0.10 1.93
CA TYR A 251 11.45 -0.77 1.45
C TYR A 251 12.55 -0.82 2.51
N ASN A 252 12.85 0.32 3.14
CA ASN A 252 13.87 0.41 4.19
C ASN A 252 13.53 -0.49 5.39
N ASN A 253 12.27 -0.52 5.81
CA ASN A 253 11.81 -1.38 6.89
C ASN A 253 11.97 -2.87 6.56
N PHE A 254 11.77 -3.25 5.29
CA PHE A 254 12.00 -4.61 4.83
C PHE A 254 13.48 -5.01 4.86
N GLU A 255 14.36 -4.19 4.30
CA GLU A 255 15.81 -4.45 4.34
C GLU A 255 16.34 -4.57 5.78
N ASN A 256 15.93 -3.67 6.67
CA ASN A 256 16.33 -3.70 8.08
C ASN A 256 15.78 -4.92 8.83
N SER A 257 14.62 -5.46 8.41
CA SER A 257 14.05 -6.69 8.99
C SER A 257 14.69 -7.98 8.49
N ASN A 258 15.39 -7.95 7.34
CA ASN A 258 16.14 -9.08 6.82
C ASN A 258 17.60 -9.15 7.33
N ASN A 259 18.13 -8.02 7.81
CA ASN A 259 19.49 -7.92 8.35
C ASN A 259 19.60 -8.15 9.87
N ASN A 260 18.47 -8.38 10.57
CA ASN A 260 18.39 -8.73 12.00
C ASN A 260 17.83 -10.15 12.19
#